data_AF-A0A538M6I9-F1
#
_entry.id   AF-A0A538M6I9-F1
#
_cell.length_a   1.000
_cell.length_b   1.000
_cell.length_c   1.000
_cell.angle_alpha   90.00
_cell.angle_beta   90.00
_cell.angle_gamma   90.00
#
_symmetry.space_group_name_H-M   'P 1'
#
loop_
_entity.id
_entity.type
_entity.pdbx_description
1 polymer ?
#
loop_
_entity_poly.entity_id
_entity_poly.type
_entity_poly.pdbx_seq_one_letter_code
_entity_poly.pdbx_strand_id
1 'polypeptide(L)'
;MLLASNYPFLDIMWTMFIFFAWVIWIWLLILVLADNFGRRDQSGWAKAGWTLFVIFLPLLGVLVYMIARPPEEGALISRGAG
;
A
#
# COMPACT_ATOMS: atom_id res chain seq x y z
N MET A 1 7.35 23.35 -18.20
CA MET A 1 7.68 21.96 -17.79
C MET A 1 9.18 21.87 -17.56
N LEU A 2 9.67 22.45 -16.46
CA LEU A 2 11.09 22.46 -16.05
C LEU A 2 11.21 22.76 -14.53
N LEU A 3 10.35 22.17 -13.68
CA LEU A 3 10.41 22.39 -12.22
C LEU A 3 10.72 21.13 -11.40
N ALA A 4 11.00 19.99 -12.05
CA ALA A 4 10.98 18.69 -11.36
C ALA A 4 12.33 17.98 -11.18
N SER A 5 13.48 18.60 -11.47
CA SER A 5 14.77 17.90 -11.27
C SER A 5 15.89 18.83 -10.83
N ASN A 6 15.74 19.44 -9.64
CA ASN A 6 16.85 20.12 -9.00
C ASN A 6 17.82 19.11 -8.33
N TYR A 7 17.42 17.82 -8.20
CA TYR A 7 18.19 16.75 -7.54
C TYR A 7 18.07 15.39 -8.27
N PRO A 8 18.60 15.26 -9.50
CA PRO A 8 18.43 14.06 -10.32
C PRO A 8 18.94 12.77 -9.64
N PHE A 9 19.98 12.85 -8.80
CA PHE A 9 20.46 11.70 -8.04
C PHE A 9 19.43 11.21 -7.01
N LEU A 10 18.82 12.13 -6.26
CA LEU A 10 17.84 11.79 -5.22
C LEU A 10 16.58 11.19 -5.85
N ASP A 11 16.13 11.72 -6.99
CA ASP A 11 14.97 11.19 -7.71
C ASP A 11 15.20 9.74 -8.19
N ILE A 12 16.40 9.44 -8.71
CA ILE A 12 16.77 8.09 -9.13
C ILE A 12 16.86 7.16 -7.91
N MET A 13 17.46 7.61 -6.80
CA MET A 13 17.51 6.82 -5.56
C MET A 13 16.12 6.56 -4.99
N TRP A 14 15.23 7.55 -5.02
CA TRP A 14 13.88 7.44 -4.50
C TRP A 14 13.01 6.49 -5.34
N THR A 15 13.10 6.57 -6.66
CA THR A 15 12.41 5.64 -7.57
C THR A 15 12.93 4.21 -7.42
N MET A 16 14.24 4.02 -7.24
CA MET A 16 14.83 2.72 -6.93
C MET A 16 14.32 2.16 -5.59
N PHE A 17 14.23 3.00 -4.55
CA PHE A 17 13.68 2.61 -3.25
C PHE A 17 12.21 2.16 -3.36
N ILE A 18 11.36 2.93 -4.03
CA ILE A 18 9.96 2.58 -4.26
C ILE A 18 9.86 1.27 -5.05
N PHE A 19 10.70 1.07 -6.06
CA PHE A 19 10.75 -0.16 -6.84
C PHE A 19 11.06 -1.37 -5.96
N PHE A 20 12.09 -1.30 -5.11
CA PHE A 20 12.40 -2.39 -4.18
C PHE A 20 11.31 -2.60 -3.14
N ALA A 21 10.71 -1.54 -2.60
CA ALA A 21 9.58 -1.65 -1.70
C ALA A 21 8.40 -2.39 -2.34
N TRP A 22 8.13 -2.14 -3.63
CA TRP A 22 7.11 -2.85 -4.40
C TRP A 22 7.46 -4.33 -4.59
N VAL A 23 8.72 -4.65 -4.92
CA VAL A 23 9.19 -6.04 -5.04
C VAL A 23 9.08 -6.78 -3.70
N ILE A 24 9.56 -6.17 -2.61
CA ILE A 24 9.47 -6.74 -1.25
C ILE A 24 8.00 -6.98 -0.88
N TRP A 25 7.13 -6.03 -1.19
CA TRP A 25 5.70 -6.16 -0.92
C TRP A 25 5.08 -7.40 -1.58
N ILE A 26 5.32 -7.60 -2.88
CA ILE A 26 4.87 -8.80 -3.60
C ILE A 26 5.52 -10.07 -3.01
N TRP A 27 6.80 -10.00 -2.65
CA TRP A 27 7.50 -11.16 -2.09
C TRP A 27 6.93 -11.56 -0.72
N LEU A 28 6.61 -10.58 0.13
CA LEU A 28 5.96 -10.81 1.41
C LEU A 28 4.58 -11.46 1.24
N LEU A 29 3.79 -11.05 0.25
CA LEU A 29 2.50 -11.71 -0.02
C LEU A 29 2.69 -13.19 -0.34
N ILE A 30 3.64 -13.55 -1.22
CA ILE A 30 3.87 -14.96 -1.56
C ILE A 30 4.43 -15.72 -0.35
N LEU A 31 5.35 -15.14 0.43
CA LEU A 31 5.90 -15.78 1.63
C LEU A 31 4.83 -16.07 2.68
N VAL A 32 3.95 -15.10 2.95
CA VAL A 32 2.83 -15.26 3.89
C VAL A 32 1.85 -16.31 3.39
N LEU A 33 1.53 -16.32 2.09
CA LEU A 33 0.68 -17.35 1.51
C LEU A 33 1.35 -18.73 1.59
N ALA A 34 2.64 -18.84 1.28
CA ALA A 34 3.39 -20.09 1.37
C ALA A 34 3.46 -20.63 2.81
N ASP A 35 3.67 -19.77 3.81
CA ASP A 35 3.61 -20.13 5.23
C ASP A 35 2.22 -20.66 5.61
N ASN A 36 1.16 -19.95 5.20
CA ASN A 36 -0.22 -20.35 5.45
C ASN A 36 -0.55 -21.73 4.85
N PHE A 37 -0.09 -22.02 3.64
CA PHE A 37 -0.29 -23.34 3.03
C PHE A 37 0.62 -24.44 3.61
N GLY A 38 1.83 -24.09 4.05
CA GLY A 38 2.81 -25.02 4.64
C GLY A 38 2.39 -25.59 6.00
N ARG A 39 1.59 -24.85 6.77
CA ARG A 39 1.02 -25.30 8.05
C ARG A 39 0.04 -26.45 7.86
N ARG A 40 0.37 -27.64 8.37
CA ARG A 40 -0.46 -28.87 8.23
C ARG A 40 -1.49 -29.06 9.36
N ASP A 41 -1.40 -28.23 10.38
CA ASP A 41 -2.22 -28.21 11.60
C ASP A 41 -3.55 -27.45 11.42
N GLN A 42 -3.72 -26.69 10.33
CA GLN A 42 -4.93 -25.90 10.07
C GLN A 42 -5.89 -26.53 9.06
N SER A 43 -7.19 -26.42 9.33
CA SER A 43 -8.26 -26.87 8.43
C SER A 43 -8.27 -26.06 7.12
N GLY A 44 -8.74 -26.68 6.03
CA GLY A 44 -8.78 -26.01 4.71
C GLY A 44 -9.59 -24.71 4.69
N TRP A 45 -10.67 -24.64 5.49
CA TRP A 45 -11.47 -23.42 5.64
C TRP A 45 -10.73 -22.30 6.35
N ALA A 46 -9.93 -22.61 7.38
CA ALA A 46 -9.09 -21.61 8.03
C ALA A 46 -8.06 -21.04 7.04
N LYS A 47 -7.43 -21.90 6.23
CA LYS A 47 -6.48 -21.47 5.19
C LYS A 47 -7.12 -20.56 4.15
N ALA A 48 -8.35 -20.87 3.73
CA ALA A 48 -9.10 -20.03 2.78
C ALA A 48 -9.40 -18.64 3.37
N GLY A 49 -9.85 -18.59 4.63
CA GLY A 49 -10.09 -17.33 5.34
C GLY A 49 -8.85 -16.46 5.46
N TRP A 50 -7.71 -17.04 5.87
CA TRP A 50 -6.43 -16.32 5.96
C TRP A 50 -5.94 -15.83 4.60
N THR A 51 -6.07 -16.65 3.57
CA THR A 51 -5.70 -16.27 2.19
C THR A 51 -6.53 -15.07 1.72
N LEU A 52 -7.85 -15.12 1.93
CA LEU A 52 -8.74 -14.02 1.58
C LEU A 52 -8.37 -12.75 2.33
N PHE A 53 -8.17 -12.85 3.65
CA PHE A 53 -7.80 -11.71 4.47
C PHE A 53 -6.50 -11.04 3.97
N VAL A 54 -5.44 -11.81 3.72
CA VAL A 54 -4.15 -11.28 3.24
C VAL A 54 -4.27 -10.55 1.90
N ILE A 55 -5.12 -11.04 0.99
CA ILE A 55 -5.34 -10.42 -0.32
C ILE A 55 -6.18 -9.14 -0.21
N PHE A 56 -7.23 -9.15 0.61
CA PHE A 56 -8.19 -8.04 0.68
C PHE A 56 -7.81 -6.95 1.69
N LEU A 57 -7.00 -7.25 2.69
CA LEU A 57 -6.51 -6.28 3.67
C LEU A 57 -5.86 -5.03 3.02
N PRO A 58 -4.96 -5.14 2.02
CA PRO A 58 -4.39 -3.95 1.37
C PRO A 58 -5.43 -3.11 0.64
N LEU A 59 -6.44 -3.72 0.01
CA LEU A 59 -7.55 -3.00 -0.62
C LEU A 59 -8.40 -2.26 0.43
N LEU A 60 -8.71 -2.93 1.54
CA LEU A 60 -9.44 -2.31 2.65
C LEU A 60 -8.65 -1.14 3.26
N GLY A 61 -7.33 -1.27 3.41
CA GLY A 61 -6.49 -0.17 3.88
C GLY A 61 -6.57 1.07 2.99
N VAL A 62 -6.53 0.88 1.66
CA VAL A 62 -6.71 1.98 0.69
C VAL A 62 -8.11 2.57 0.78
N LEU A 63 -9.16 1.75 0.83
CA LEU A 63 -10.55 2.22 0.97
C LEU A 63 -10.77 3.02 2.24
N VAL A 64 -10.29 2.51 3.38
CA VAL A 64 -10.35 3.21 4.67
C VAL A 64 -9.59 4.52 4.59
N TYR A 65 -8.39 4.56 4.00
CA TYR A 65 -7.65 5.80 3.80
C TYR A 65 -8.45 6.80 2.95
N MET A 66 -9.07 6.35 1.86
CA MET A 66 -9.86 7.22 1.01
C MET A 66 -11.10 7.78 1.69
N ILE A 67 -11.76 7.02 2.56
CA ILE A 67 -12.94 7.46 3.32
C ILE A 67 -12.53 8.35 4.50
N ALA A 68 -11.43 8.02 5.18
CA ALA A 68 -10.94 8.77 6.33
C ALA A 68 -10.21 10.06 5.94
N ARG A 69 -9.75 10.20 4.68
CA ARG A 69 -9.10 11.44 4.24
C ARG A 69 -10.12 12.58 4.22
N PRO A 70 -9.86 13.70 4.93
CA PRO A 70 -10.75 14.85 4.87
C PRO A 70 -10.77 15.45 3.46
N PRO A 71 -11.93 15.95 2.98
CA PRO A 71 -12.01 16.66 1.71
C PRO A 71 -11.17 17.95 1.74
N GLU A 72 -10.41 18.21 0.67
CA GLU A 72 -9.59 19.43 0.57
C GLU A 72 -10.42 20.71 0.41
N GLU A 73 -11.71 20.58 0.07
CA GLU A 73 -12.65 21.70 -0.15
C GLU A 73 -12.74 22.64 1.05
N GLY A 74 -12.68 22.11 2.29
CA GLY A 74 -12.71 22.94 3.51
C GLY A 74 -11.46 23.82 3.69
N ALA A 75 -10.31 23.38 3.17
CA ALA A 75 -9.04 24.11 3.29
C ALA A 75 -8.92 25.26 2.27
N LEU A 76 -9.61 25.17 1.13
CA LEU A 76 -9.65 26.24 0.13
C LEU A 76 -10.64 27.34 0.52
N ILE A 77 -11.80 26.98 1.09
CA ILE A 77 -12.81 27.94 1.56
C ILE A 77 -12.28 28.79 2.73
N SER A 78 -11.47 28.21 3.61
CA SER A 78 -10.80 28.93 4.70
C SER A 78 -9.69 29.90 4.23
N ARG A 79 -9.12 29.71 3.04
CA ARG A 79 -7.99 30.50 2.52
C ARG A 79 -8.40 31.59 1.54
N GLY A 80 -9.57 31.46 0.90
CA GLY A 80 -10.13 32.46 -0.01
C GLY A 80 -11.04 33.51 0.66
N ALA A 81 -11.33 33.35 1.95
CA ALA A 81 -12.20 34.25 2.72
C ALA A 81 -11.43 35.31 3.55
N GLY A 82 -10.16 35.57 3.23
CA GLY A 82 -9.27 36.54 3.92
C GLY A 82 -8.69 37.57 2.97
#